data_AF-A0A935NGE2-F1
#
_entry.id   AF-A0A935NGE2-F1
#
_cell.length_a   1.000
_cell.length_b   1.000
_cell.length_c   1.000
_cell.angle_alpha   90.00
_cell.angle_beta   90.00
_cell.angle_gamma   90.00
#
_symmetry.space_group_name_H-M   'P 1'
#
loop_
_entity.id
_entity.type
_entity.pdbx_description
1 polymer ?
#
loop_
_entity_poly.entity_id
_entity_poly.type
_entity_poly.pdbx_seq_one_letter_code
_entity_poly.pdbx_strand_id
1 'polypeptide(L)'
;MFIPTRFILLFATLFCVSIVIISGCQSKTQKTDNTTATPALTAIPEGKNLLTEEGDSAKNNNQTSATAGTNQHVGNTKLEIAIAPNAQPKNDTPQNSVFNFLMWYKQHVNTLASIPIVKNIGANPPKNYEVDMQQAGIYQESLRNSGYLSDKYLTLSWLKIKQLESTLKRVLQTEGVVEDMDYDWIMHSQDFSDDLNKLQPSDLQVSDNTAQTATVKIVFPVSQQTITYQLSKKGKGWLVDNITP
;
A
#
# COMPACT_ATOMS: atom_id res chain seq x y z
N MET A 1 -26.04 -19.04 -19.91
CA MET A 1 -26.05 -17.87 -19.01
C MET A 1 -24.65 -17.29 -19.05
N PHE A 2 -24.43 -16.30 -19.93
CA PHE A 2 -23.12 -15.72 -20.20
C PHE A 2 -22.86 -14.58 -19.23
N ILE A 3 -21.79 -14.68 -18.43
CA ILE A 3 -21.29 -13.59 -17.58
C ILE A 3 -20.23 -12.87 -18.42
N PRO A 4 -20.37 -11.55 -18.72
CA PRO A 4 -19.37 -10.86 -19.51
C PRO A 4 -18.16 -10.52 -18.63
N THR A 5 -17.01 -11.09 -19.00
CA THR A 5 -15.68 -10.73 -18.51
C THR A 5 -15.36 -9.30 -18.95
N ARG A 6 -15.31 -8.36 -18.01
CA ARG A 6 -14.62 -7.08 -18.17
C ARG A 6 -13.62 -6.92 -17.03
N PHE A 7 -12.47 -7.54 -17.23
CA PHE A 7 -11.22 -7.25 -16.52
C PHE A 7 -10.48 -6.16 -17.27
N ILE A 8 -10.67 -4.90 -16.88
CA ILE A 8 -9.72 -3.82 -17.15
C ILE A 8 -9.86 -2.84 -15.99
N LEU A 9 -8.85 -2.80 -15.12
CA LEU A 9 -8.62 -1.66 -14.24
C LEU A 9 -7.22 -1.13 -14.52
N LEU A 10 -7.20 0.17 -14.79
CA LEU A 10 -6.13 1.01 -15.31
C LEU A 10 -4.81 0.76 -14.57
N PHE A 11 -3.72 0.43 -15.27
CA PHE A 11 -2.94 1.42 -16.01
C PHE A 11 -2.79 1.18 -17.53
N ALA A 12 -3.54 0.25 -18.12
CA ALA A 12 -3.41 -0.10 -19.55
C ALA A 12 -4.58 0.38 -20.44
N THR A 13 -4.98 1.66 -20.35
CA THR A 13 -5.79 2.29 -21.42
C THR A 13 -4.99 3.31 -22.19
N LEU A 14 -3.86 2.87 -22.76
CA LEU A 14 -3.27 3.43 -23.98
C LEU A 14 -2.10 2.51 -24.39
N PHE A 15 -2.29 1.65 -25.40
CA PHE A 15 -1.28 1.22 -26.38
C PHE A 15 -1.90 0.13 -27.27
N CYS A 16 -2.84 0.52 -28.13
CA CYS A 16 -3.03 -0.14 -29.42
C CYS A 16 -2.53 0.83 -30.49
N VAL A 17 -1.21 0.86 -30.69
CA VAL A 17 -0.63 1.31 -31.95
C VAL A 17 0.08 0.12 -32.55
N SER A 18 -0.46 -0.34 -33.67
CA SER A 18 0.02 -1.44 -34.50
C SER A 18 1.53 -1.32 -34.76
N ILE A 19 2.31 -2.33 -34.39
CA ILE A 19 3.60 -2.59 -35.03
C ILE A 19 3.61 -4.03 -35.52
N VAL A 20 3.70 -4.10 -36.85
CA VAL A 20 3.85 -5.26 -37.70
C VAL A 20 5.17 -5.96 -37.40
N ILE A 21 5.11 -7.29 -37.40
CA ILE A 21 6.20 -8.26 -37.28
C ILE A 21 7.29 -8.00 -38.34
N ILE A 22 8.56 -7.92 -37.92
CA ILE A 22 9.68 -8.49 -38.67
C ILE A 22 10.60 -9.27 -37.72
N SER A 23 10.79 -10.54 -38.07
CA SER A 23 11.63 -11.57 -37.46
C SER A 23 13.13 -11.26 -37.58
N GLY A 24 13.95 -11.67 -36.61
CA GLY A 24 15.41 -11.54 -36.73
C GLY A 24 16.25 -11.99 -35.52
N CYS A 25 16.41 -13.31 -35.38
CA CYS A 25 17.66 -14.02 -35.10
C CYS A 25 18.75 -13.48 -34.13
N GLN A 26 19.10 -14.38 -33.20
CA GLN A 26 20.45 -14.83 -32.79
C GLN A 26 21.03 -14.41 -31.42
N SER A 27 21.46 -15.49 -30.76
CA SER A 27 22.17 -15.70 -29.51
C SER A 27 23.46 -14.90 -29.27
N LYS A 28 23.81 -14.71 -27.99
CA LYS A 28 25.03 -15.28 -27.39
C LYS A 28 25.13 -15.08 -25.87
N THR A 29 25.54 -16.16 -25.24
CA THR A 29 25.97 -16.34 -23.85
C THR A 29 27.29 -15.63 -23.56
N GLN A 30 27.47 -15.10 -22.35
CA GLN A 30 28.78 -15.19 -21.67
C GLN A 30 28.67 -15.15 -20.15
N LYS A 31 29.51 -15.98 -19.53
CA LYS A 31 29.65 -16.37 -18.13
C LYS A 31 31.01 -15.86 -17.66
N THR A 32 31.12 -15.39 -16.41
CA THR A 32 32.28 -15.45 -15.49
C THR A 32 31.86 -14.79 -14.16
N ASP A 33 31.63 -15.51 -13.07
CA ASP A 33 32.59 -16.08 -12.10
C ASP A 33 33.24 -15.05 -11.15
N ASN A 34 32.79 -15.12 -9.89
CA ASN A 34 33.57 -15.35 -8.66
C ASN A 34 34.25 -14.20 -7.86
N THR A 35 33.99 -14.29 -6.53
CA THR A 35 34.94 -14.20 -5.39
C THR A 35 34.87 -12.97 -4.46
N THR A 36 34.23 -13.21 -3.30
CA THR A 36 34.75 -13.13 -1.91
C THR A 36 35.19 -11.78 -1.33
N ALA A 37 34.55 -11.35 -0.22
CA ALA A 37 35.15 -11.37 1.13
C ALA A 37 34.30 -10.61 2.16
N THR A 38 33.85 -11.33 3.18
CA THR A 38 33.45 -10.81 4.50
C THR A 38 34.72 -10.51 5.32
N PRO A 39 34.68 -9.53 6.23
CA PRO A 39 35.12 -9.85 7.59
C PRO A 39 34.16 -9.36 8.67
N ALA A 40 34.22 -10.08 9.78
CA ALA A 40 33.36 -9.99 10.94
C ALA A 40 34.00 -9.19 12.10
N LEU A 41 33.15 -8.92 13.10
CA LEU A 41 33.43 -8.66 14.53
C LEU A 41 34.26 -7.43 14.91
N THR A 42 33.73 -6.59 15.82
CA THR A 42 34.19 -6.54 17.24
C THR A 42 33.12 -5.89 18.13
N ALA A 43 33.16 -6.25 19.41
CA ALA A 43 32.15 -6.05 20.45
C ALA A 43 32.22 -4.73 21.25
N ILE A 44 31.21 -4.62 22.12
CA ILE A 44 30.81 -3.64 23.16
C ILE A 44 31.94 -3.23 24.13
N PRO A 45 31.79 -2.12 24.90
CA PRO A 45 31.38 -2.33 26.30
C PRO A 45 30.33 -1.34 26.87
N GLU A 46 29.77 -1.79 27.98
CA GLU A 46 28.67 -1.26 28.82
C GLU A 46 28.98 0.07 29.53
N GLY A 47 27.92 0.75 30.00
CA GLY A 47 28.04 1.92 30.89
C GLY A 47 26.74 2.42 31.52
N LYS A 48 26.28 1.74 32.57
CA LYS A 48 25.63 2.19 33.83
C LYS A 48 24.62 3.37 33.88
N ASN A 49 23.40 3.01 34.33
CA ASN A 49 22.54 3.60 35.39
C ASN A 49 22.72 5.07 35.82
N LEU A 50 21.59 5.81 35.88
CA LEU A 50 21.16 6.48 37.11
C LEU A 50 19.64 6.77 37.12
N LEU A 51 19.00 6.37 38.23
CA LEU A 51 17.65 6.70 38.66
C LEU A 51 17.51 8.18 39.02
N THR A 52 16.32 8.75 38.84
CA THR A 52 15.66 9.54 39.89
C THR A 52 14.17 9.68 39.58
N GLU A 53 13.36 9.29 40.57
CA GLU A 53 11.92 9.48 40.67
C GLU A 53 11.57 10.84 41.29
N GLU A 54 10.26 11.11 41.25
CA GLU A 54 9.45 12.00 42.10
C GLU A 54 9.22 13.46 41.67
N GLY A 55 7.94 13.86 41.72
CA GLY A 55 7.54 15.26 41.77
C GLY A 55 6.20 15.67 41.13
N ASP A 56 5.10 15.40 41.85
CA ASP A 56 3.89 16.24 41.96
C ASP A 56 2.88 16.46 40.80
N SER A 57 1.73 15.80 40.96
CA SER A 57 0.43 16.38 41.35
C SER A 57 0.07 17.80 40.87
N ALA A 58 -0.94 17.89 40.00
CA ALA A 58 -1.95 18.96 40.08
C ALA A 58 -3.29 18.50 39.49
N LYS A 59 -4.30 18.44 40.36
CA LYS A 59 -5.73 18.42 40.05
C LYS A 59 -6.11 19.72 39.35
N ASN A 60 -7.00 19.68 38.35
CA ASN A 60 -8.18 20.55 38.39
C ASN A 60 -9.35 20.00 37.58
N ASN A 61 -10.50 20.01 38.22
CA ASN A 61 -11.82 19.76 37.65
C ASN A 61 -12.27 21.02 36.89
N ASN A 62 -13.02 20.88 35.79
CA ASN A 62 -14.32 21.55 35.77
C ASN A 62 -15.31 20.94 34.78
N GLN A 63 -16.55 21.05 35.23
CA GLN A 63 -17.79 20.43 34.82
C GLN A 63 -18.56 21.36 33.88
N THR A 64 -19.54 20.79 33.16
CA THR A 64 -20.76 21.43 32.60
C THR A 64 -20.57 22.38 31.40
N SER A 65 -21.48 22.49 30.42
CA SER A 65 -22.92 22.20 30.34
C SER A 65 -23.41 22.19 28.88
N ALA A 66 -24.50 21.46 28.65
CA ALA A 66 -25.28 21.44 27.42
C ALA A 66 -25.96 22.78 27.12
N THR A 67 -26.16 23.11 25.83
CA THR A 67 -27.31 23.89 25.38
C THR A 67 -27.66 23.50 23.94
N ALA A 68 -28.92 23.10 23.76
CA ALA A 68 -29.55 22.84 22.46
C ALA A 68 -29.90 24.16 21.76
N GLY A 69 -29.66 24.23 20.46
CA GLY A 69 -30.05 25.34 19.60
C GLY A 69 -30.30 24.84 18.19
N THR A 70 -31.58 24.75 17.83
CA THR A 70 -32.11 24.40 16.51
C THR A 70 -31.83 25.53 15.52
N ASN A 71 -31.24 25.23 14.36
CA ASN A 71 -31.40 26.04 13.15
C ASN A 71 -31.17 25.16 11.90
N GLN A 72 -32.20 25.04 11.08
CA GLN A 72 -32.10 24.51 9.72
C GLN A 72 -31.84 25.67 8.74
N HIS A 73 -30.81 25.58 7.91
CA HIS A 73 -30.86 26.05 6.51
C HIS A 73 -29.69 25.49 5.67
N VAL A 74 -30.06 24.76 4.61
CA VAL A 74 -29.47 24.74 3.25
C VAL A 74 -27.97 24.49 3.07
N GLY A 75 -27.66 23.25 2.63
CA GLY A 75 -27.27 23.04 1.23
C GLY A 75 -25.83 23.34 0.80
N ASN A 76 -24.82 22.76 1.47
CA ASN A 76 -23.48 22.59 0.92
C ASN A 76 -23.06 21.12 1.12
N THR A 77 -23.03 20.30 0.06
CA THR A 77 -22.52 18.92 0.10
C THR A 77 -20.99 18.92 0.23
N LYS A 78 -20.53 19.28 1.44
CA LYS A 78 -19.24 18.85 1.96
C LYS A 78 -19.36 17.35 2.10
N LEU A 79 -18.60 16.58 1.32
CA LEU A 79 -18.35 15.18 1.64
C LEU A 79 -17.65 15.17 2.99
N GLU A 80 -18.46 15.11 4.05
CA GLU A 80 -18.00 14.90 5.40
C GLU A 80 -17.56 13.45 5.45
N ILE A 81 -16.28 13.24 5.09
CA ILE A 81 -15.59 12.00 5.37
C ILE A 81 -15.61 11.91 6.89
N ALA A 82 -16.54 11.10 7.41
CA ALA A 82 -16.52 10.69 8.79
C ALA A 82 -15.14 10.08 9.02
N ILE A 83 -14.28 10.80 9.76
CA ILE A 83 -13.00 10.27 10.22
C ILE A 83 -13.39 9.16 11.19
N ALA A 84 -13.51 7.95 10.67
CA ALA A 84 -13.70 6.78 11.50
C ALA A 84 -12.49 6.70 12.43
N PRO A 85 -12.68 6.46 13.75
CA PRO A 85 -11.57 6.29 14.65
C PRO A 85 -10.72 5.14 14.11
N ASN A 86 -9.43 5.45 13.88
CA ASN A 86 -8.34 4.55 13.50
C ASN A 86 -8.73 3.09 13.77
N ALA A 87 -9.13 2.35 12.71
CA ALA A 87 -9.75 1.04 12.84
C ALA A 87 -8.86 0.17 13.74
N GLN A 88 -9.40 -0.22 14.89
CA GLN A 88 -8.58 -0.91 15.89
C GLN A 88 -8.07 -2.23 15.31
N PRO A 89 -6.79 -2.58 15.54
CA PRO A 89 -6.22 -3.80 15.02
C PRO A 89 -7.05 -5.00 15.45
N LYS A 90 -7.47 -5.83 14.46
CA LYS A 90 -8.27 -7.03 14.72
C LYS A 90 -7.39 -8.08 15.42
N ASN A 91 -7.94 -8.75 16.43
CA ASN A 91 -7.23 -9.78 17.19
C ASN A 91 -7.08 -11.06 16.35
N ASP A 92 -6.05 -11.10 15.52
CA ASP A 92 -5.77 -12.17 14.57
C ASP A 92 -4.33 -12.71 14.74
N THR A 93 -4.02 -13.82 14.07
CA THR A 93 -2.62 -14.23 13.85
C THR A 93 -1.99 -13.35 12.75
N PRO A 94 -0.66 -13.27 12.62
CA PRO A 94 -0.03 -12.53 11.51
C PRO A 94 -0.55 -12.98 10.15
N GLN A 95 -0.63 -14.30 9.96
CA GLN A 95 -1.14 -14.94 8.74
C GLN A 95 -2.58 -14.52 8.43
N ASN A 96 -3.48 -14.61 9.43
CA ASN A 96 -4.88 -14.24 9.24
C ASN A 96 -5.03 -12.74 8.99
N SER A 97 -4.18 -11.89 9.59
CA SER A 97 -4.22 -10.45 9.32
C SER A 97 -3.89 -10.14 7.86
N VAL A 98 -2.86 -10.77 7.29
CA VAL A 98 -2.53 -10.63 5.86
C VAL A 98 -3.60 -11.23 4.97
N PHE A 99 -4.10 -12.43 5.27
CA PHE A 99 -5.17 -13.04 4.48
C PHE A 99 -6.43 -12.16 4.46
N ASN A 100 -6.85 -11.69 5.63
CA ASN A 100 -8.02 -10.83 5.78
C ASN A 100 -7.82 -9.46 5.10
N PHE A 101 -6.60 -8.91 5.14
CA PHE A 101 -6.24 -7.71 4.38
C PHE A 101 -6.43 -7.93 2.87
N LEU A 102 -5.94 -9.04 2.32
CA LEU A 102 -6.06 -9.35 0.90
C LEU A 102 -7.50 -9.64 0.49
N MET A 103 -8.30 -10.27 1.36
CA MET A 103 -9.74 -10.43 1.13
C MET A 103 -10.50 -9.10 1.15
N TRP A 104 -10.14 -8.19 2.08
CA TRP A 104 -10.66 -6.83 2.07
C TRP A 104 -10.25 -6.10 0.78
N TYR A 105 -8.97 -6.17 0.40
CA TYR A 105 -8.42 -5.51 -0.77
C TYR A 105 -9.11 -5.99 -2.05
N LYS A 106 -9.31 -7.31 -2.21
CA LYS A 106 -10.10 -7.91 -3.30
C LYS A 106 -11.51 -7.30 -3.43
N GLN A 107 -12.18 -7.04 -2.31
CA GLN A 107 -13.53 -6.45 -2.30
C GLN A 107 -13.53 -4.95 -2.63
N HIS A 108 -12.41 -4.26 -2.39
CA HIS A 108 -12.32 -2.80 -2.49
C HIS A 108 -11.46 -2.30 -3.66
N VAL A 109 -10.75 -3.18 -4.37
CA VAL A 109 -9.82 -2.81 -5.44
C VAL A 109 -10.47 -1.94 -6.52
N ASN A 110 -11.69 -2.26 -6.93
CA ASN A 110 -12.42 -1.46 -7.92
C ASN A 110 -12.75 -0.05 -7.41
N THR A 111 -13.06 0.08 -6.11
CA THR A 111 -13.34 1.37 -5.48
C THR A 111 -12.05 2.17 -5.34
N LEU A 112 -10.97 1.55 -4.86
CA LEU A 112 -9.66 2.18 -4.73
C LEU A 112 -9.14 2.68 -6.07
N ALA A 113 -9.26 1.86 -7.13
CA ALA A 113 -8.79 2.22 -8.46
C ALA A 113 -9.68 3.26 -9.18
N SER A 114 -10.89 3.50 -8.67
CA SER A 114 -11.74 4.61 -9.14
C SER A 114 -11.31 5.98 -8.61
N ILE A 115 -10.35 6.04 -7.67
CA ILE A 115 -9.82 7.28 -7.12
C ILE A 115 -8.74 7.81 -8.08
N PRO A 116 -8.96 8.93 -8.80
CA PRO A 116 -8.01 9.43 -9.78
C PRO A 116 -6.81 10.12 -9.11
N ILE A 117 -5.78 9.34 -8.76
CA ILE A 117 -4.54 9.85 -8.14
C ILE A 117 -3.68 10.63 -9.16
N VAL A 118 -3.84 10.40 -10.46
CA VAL A 118 -3.08 11.08 -11.52
C VAL A 118 -4.00 11.89 -12.42
N LYS A 119 -3.62 13.15 -12.65
CA LYS A 119 -4.31 14.12 -13.50
C LYS A 119 -3.74 14.16 -14.90
N ASN A 120 -4.45 14.91 -15.74
CA ASN A 120 -4.14 15.21 -17.12
C ASN A 120 -4.13 13.98 -18.03
N ILE A 121 -4.47 12.76 -17.57
CA ILE A 121 -4.53 11.58 -18.42
C ILE A 121 -5.39 11.87 -19.67
N GLY A 122 -4.78 11.75 -20.86
CA GLY A 122 -5.44 12.01 -22.14
C GLY A 122 -5.72 13.49 -22.45
N ALA A 123 -5.01 14.42 -21.82
CA ALA A 123 -5.18 15.86 -22.06
C ALA A 123 -4.81 16.23 -23.51
N ASN A 124 -5.59 17.16 -24.08
CA ASN A 124 -5.33 17.75 -25.39
C ASN A 124 -5.38 19.30 -25.28
N PRO A 125 -4.27 20.03 -25.56
CA PRO A 125 -2.96 19.52 -25.95
C PRO A 125 -2.30 18.69 -24.83
N PRO A 126 -1.32 17.83 -25.16
CA PRO A 126 -0.60 17.04 -24.17
C PRO A 126 -0.02 17.92 -23.07
N LYS A 127 -0.17 17.45 -21.81
CA LYS A 127 0.40 18.09 -20.63
C LYS A 127 1.28 17.09 -19.87
N ASN A 128 2.06 17.58 -18.93
CA ASN A 128 2.75 16.69 -18.01
C ASN A 128 1.71 15.98 -17.15
N TYR A 129 2.01 14.74 -16.75
CA TYR A 129 1.24 14.11 -15.71
C TYR A 129 1.42 14.86 -14.39
N GLU A 130 0.41 14.82 -13.53
CA GLU A 130 0.48 15.43 -12.21
C GLU A 130 -0.21 14.53 -11.19
N VAL A 131 0.32 14.45 -9.98
CA VAL A 131 -0.39 13.78 -8.88
C VAL A 131 -1.49 14.70 -8.37
N ASP A 132 -2.71 14.17 -8.25
CA ASP A 132 -3.75 14.78 -7.45
C ASP A 132 -3.55 14.45 -5.97
N MET A 133 -2.89 15.34 -5.24
CA MET A 133 -2.62 15.15 -3.81
C MET A 133 -3.89 15.05 -2.95
N GLN A 134 -5.01 15.67 -3.39
CA GLN A 134 -6.28 15.55 -2.68
C GLN A 134 -6.83 14.13 -2.84
N GLN A 135 -6.87 13.62 -4.07
CA GLN A 135 -7.35 12.26 -4.36
C GLN A 135 -6.41 11.20 -3.78
N ALA A 136 -5.10 11.43 -3.80
CA ALA A 136 -4.12 10.60 -3.11
C ALA A 136 -4.41 10.50 -1.60
N GLY A 137 -4.83 11.60 -0.97
CA GLY A 137 -5.26 11.61 0.43
C GLY A 137 -6.49 10.73 0.67
N ILE A 138 -7.48 10.77 -0.23
CA ILE A 138 -8.66 9.91 -0.17
C ILE A 138 -8.29 8.43 -0.31
N TYR A 139 -7.35 8.11 -1.20
CA TYR A 139 -6.81 6.76 -1.36
C TYR A 139 -6.11 6.28 -0.07
N GLN A 140 -5.23 7.09 0.51
CA GLN A 140 -4.55 6.79 1.77
C GLN A 140 -5.54 6.56 2.92
N GLU A 141 -6.59 7.37 3.00
CA GLU A 141 -7.59 7.22 4.04
C GLU A 141 -8.44 5.97 3.85
N SER A 142 -8.75 5.60 2.60
CA SER A 142 -9.42 4.33 2.29
C SER A 142 -8.59 3.13 2.72
N LEU A 143 -7.28 3.17 2.48
CA LEU A 143 -6.33 2.16 2.95
C LEU A 143 -6.24 2.12 4.48
N ARG A 144 -6.17 3.26 5.15
CA ARG A 144 -6.19 3.37 6.62
C ARG A 144 -7.43 2.72 7.22
N ASN A 145 -8.59 3.00 6.62
CA ASN A 145 -9.88 2.49 7.08
C ASN A 145 -10.06 0.98 6.91
N SER A 146 -9.16 0.30 6.19
CA SER A 146 -9.10 -1.17 6.17
C SER A 146 -8.83 -1.77 7.56
N GLY A 147 -8.08 -1.05 8.41
CA GLY A 147 -7.65 -1.52 9.73
C GLY A 147 -6.55 -2.58 9.72
N TYR A 148 -5.93 -2.85 8.57
CA TYR A 148 -4.87 -3.85 8.42
C TYR A 148 -3.48 -3.26 8.19
N LEU A 149 -3.40 -1.97 7.88
CA LEU A 149 -2.16 -1.29 7.52
C LEU A 149 -1.68 -0.43 8.69
N SER A 150 -0.38 -0.46 8.97
CA SER A 150 0.21 0.35 10.03
C SER A 150 0.46 1.78 9.57
N ASP A 151 0.63 2.69 10.53
CA ASP A 151 1.03 4.07 10.24
C ASP A 151 2.38 4.11 9.51
N LYS A 152 3.26 3.11 9.71
CA LYS A 152 4.52 2.96 8.99
C LYS A 152 4.28 2.66 7.51
N TYR A 153 3.43 1.69 7.18
CA TYR A 153 3.08 1.40 5.78
C TYR A 153 2.47 2.62 5.09
N LEU A 154 1.49 3.26 5.73
CA LEU A 154 0.81 4.43 5.17
C LEU A 154 1.80 5.58 4.92
N THR A 155 2.73 5.81 5.85
CA THR A 155 3.81 6.79 5.67
C THR A 155 4.69 6.46 4.47
N LEU A 156 5.15 5.22 4.34
CA LEU A 156 5.99 4.79 3.21
C LEU A 156 5.25 4.94 1.88
N SER A 157 3.99 4.51 1.81
CA SER A 157 3.19 4.64 0.59
C SER A 157 2.91 6.11 0.21
N TRP A 158 2.72 6.99 1.20
CA TRP A 158 2.60 8.44 0.96
C TRP A 158 3.89 9.07 0.44
N LEU A 159 5.05 8.63 0.96
CA LEU A 159 6.35 9.05 0.44
C LEU A 159 6.55 8.61 -1.02
N LYS A 160 6.12 7.39 -1.38
CA LYS A 160 6.13 6.93 -2.77
C LYS A 160 5.27 7.82 -3.68
N ILE A 161 4.08 8.22 -3.24
CA ILE A 161 3.22 9.16 -3.98
C ILE A 161 3.90 10.53 -4.17
N LYS A 162 4.54 11.07 -3.13
CA LYS A 162 5.30 12.33 -3.24
C LYS A 162 6.49 12.22 -4.19
N GLN A 163 7.18 11.09 -4.18
CA GLN A 163 8.26 10.84 -5.12
C GLN A 163 7.72 10.77 -6.56
N LEU A 164 6.58 10.10 -6.76
CA LEU A 164 5.89 10.06 -8.05
C LEU A 164 5.54 11.46 -8.57
N GLU A 165 5.06 12.36 -7.70
CA GLU A 165 4.79 13.76 -8.06
C GLU A 165 6.02 14.46 -8.69
N SER A 166 7.21 14.23 -8.11
CA SER A 166 8.45 14.82 -8.63
C SER A 166 8.84 14.25 -10.01
N THR A 167 8.54 12.97 -10.26
CA THR A 167 8.77 12.32 -11.55
C THR A 167 7.78 12.80 -12.60
N LEU A 168 6.48 12.81 -12.29
CA LEU A 168 5.43 13.17 -13.25
C LEU A 168 5.51 14.60 -13.76
N LYS A 169 5.96 15.55 -12.92
CA LYS A 169 6.19 16.94 -13.33
C LYS A 169 7.21 17.09 -14.45
N ARG A 170 8.03 16.07 -14.73
CA ARG A 170 9.07 16.09 -15.77
C ARG A 170 8.72 15.26 -16.99
N VAL A 171 7.64 14.48 -16.96
CA VAL A 171 7.29 13.52 -18.01
C VAL A 171 6.04 13.99 -18.76
N LEU A 172 6.17 14.17 -20.06
CA LEU A 172 5.03 14.49 -20.93
C LEU A 172 4.22 13.22 -21.19
N GLN A 173 2.90 13.34 -21.32
CA GLN A 173 2.02 12.19 -21.60
C GLN A 173 2.42 11.31 -22.78
N THR A 174 3.10 11.88 -23.76
CA THR A 174 3.53 11.19 -24.98
C THR A 174 4.79 10.34 -24.81
N GLU A 175 5.48 10.42 -23.66
CA GLU A 175 6.79 9.80 -23.43
C GLU A 175 6.70 8.34 -22.92
N GLY A 176 5.49 7.79 -22.80
CA GLY A 176 5.25 6.41 -22.41
C GLY A 176 4.77 6.24 -20.97
N VAL A 177 4.79 5.00 -20.50
CA VAL A 177 4.35 4.66 -19.13
C VAL A 177 5.42 5.12 -18.14
N VAL A 178 4.99 5.74 -17.06
CA VAL A 178 5.88 6.22 -16.01
C VAL A 178 6.29 5.03 -15.15
N GLU A 179 7.58 4.95 -14.81
CA GLU A 179 8.11 3.95 -13.89
C GLU A 179 7.29 3.91 -12.58
N ASP A 180 7.10 2.72 -12.03
CA ASP A 180 6.27 2.45 -10.84
C ASP A 180 4.78 2.78 -10.98
N MET A 181 4.29 3.03 -12.20
CA MET A 181 2.86 3.17 -12.48
C MET A 181 2.30 2.06 -13.36
N ASP A 182 3.09 1.07 -13.75
CA ASP A 182 2.67 -0.02 -14.61
C ASP A 182 2.19 -1.25 -13.82
N TYR A 183 2.05 -1.18 -12.49
CA TYR A 183 1.57 -2.29 -11.66
C TYR A 183 0.87 -1.79 -10.39
N ASP A 184 0.07 -2.65 -9.75
CA ASP A 184 -0.54 -2.36 -8.45
C ASP A 184 0.47 -2.51 -7.30
N TRP A 185 0.59 -1.52 -6.42
CA TRP A 185 1.63 -1.51 -5.36
C TRP A 185 1.39 -2.47 -4.19
N ILE A 186 0.17 -2.97 -4.00
CA ILE A 186 -0.14 -3.98 -2.97
C ILE A 186 0.13 -5.38 -3.53
N MET A 187 -0.19 -5.60 -4.80
CA MET A 187 -0.09 -6.89 -5.47
C MET A 187 1.17 -7.06 -6.30
N HIS A 188 1.98 -6.02 -6.48
CA HIS A 188 3.19 -6.00 -7.33
C HIS A 188 2.98 -6.65 -8.71
N SER A 189 1.78 -6.50 -9.28
CA SER A 189 1.38 -7.12 -10.55
C SER A 189 0.39 -6.26 -11.33
N GLN A 190 0.34 -6.46 -12.65
CA GLN A 190 -0.68 -5.90 -13.56
C GLN A 190 -1.99 -6.69 -13.55
N ASP A 191 -1.90 -8.00 -13.33
CA ASP A 191 -3.04 -8.90 -13.24
C ASP A 191 -2.85 -9.85 -12.07
N PHE A 192 -3.77 -9.77 -11.13
CA PHE A 192 -3.72 -10.48 -9.86
C PHE A 192 -5.09 -11.00 -9.43
N SER A 193 -6.11 -10.89 -10.29
CA SER A 193 -7.45 -11.28 -9.87
C SER A 193 -7.57 -12.78 -9.69
N ASP A 194 -6.99 -13.57 -10.60
CA ASP A 194 -7.04 -15.02 -10.50
C ASP A 194 -6.28 -15.52 -9.27
N ASP A 195 -5.20 -14.83 -8.91
CA ASP A 195 -4.46 -15.04 -7.66
C ASP A 195 -5.34 -14.78 -6.43
N LEU A 196 -5.98 -13.61 -6.32
CA LEU A 196 -6.90 -13.29 -5.22
C LEU A 196 -8.16 -14.18 -5.21
N ASN A 197 -8.53 -14.77 -6.34
CA ASN A 197 -9.66 -15.70 -6.43
C ASN A 197 -9.33 -17.09 -5.90
N LYS A 198 -8.08 -17.52 -6.03
CA LYS A 198 -7.65 -18.87 -5.61
C LYS A 198 -6.92 -18.87 -4.27
N LEU A 199 -6.45 -17.72 -3.80
CA LEU A 199 -5.74 -17.56 -2.53
C LEU A 199 -6.46 -18.26 -1.37
N GLN A 200 -5.76 -19.18 -0.71
CA GLN A 200 -6.19 -19.87 0.49
C GLN A 200 -5.31 -19.49 1.68
N PRO A 201 -5.81 -19.62 2.93
CA PRO A 201 -4.96 -19.42 4.11
C PRO A 201 -3.67 -20.25 4.09
N SER A 202 -3.70 -21.47 3.53
CA SER A 202 -2.53 -22.36 3.42
C SER A 202 -1.39 -21.82 2.56
N ASP A 203 -1.65 -20.84 1.70
CA ASP A 203 -0.64 -20.26 0.81
C ASP A 203 0.26 -19.26 1.55
N LEU A 204 -0.12 -18.88 2.77
CA LEU A 204 0.59 -17.92 3.60
C LEU A 204 1.49 -18.66 4.59
N GLN A 205 2.79 -18.38 4.51
CA GLN A 205 3.82 -18.95 5.38
C GLN A 205 4.34 -17.90 6.33
N VAL A 206 4.29 -18.16 7.63
CA VAL A 206 4.81 -17.23 8.65
C VAL A 206 6.28 -17.57 8.95
N SER A 207 7.14 -16.57 8.91
CA SER A 207 8.52 -16.60 9.42
C SER A 207 8.77 -15.46 10.41
N ASP A 208 9.90 -15.51 11.12
CA ASP A 208 10.37 -14.44 12.02
C ASP A 208 9.32 -13.94 13.03
N ASN A 209 8.47 -14.86 13.49
CA ASN A 209 7.33 -14.57 14.38
C ASN A 209 7.80 -14.42 15.83
N THR A 210 7.94 -13.17 16.26
CA THR A 210 8.25 -12.78 17.63
C THR A 210 7.00 -12.30 18.36
N ALA A 211 7.14 -11.83 19.60
CA ALA A 211 6.04 -11.22 20.34
C ALA A 211 5.50 -9.92 19.69
N GLN A 212 6.31 -9.24 18.86
CA GLN A 212 6.00 -7.89 18.34
C GLN A 212 6.15 -7.75 16.82
N THR A 213 6.82 -8.68 16.16
CA THR A 213 7.10 -8.64 14.72
C THR A 213 6.82 -10.00 14.10
N ALA A 214 6.43 -10.01 12.83
CA ALA A 214 6.30 -11.23 12.05
C ALA A 214 6.52 -10.93 10.57
N THR A 215 6.94 -11.95 9.83
CA THR A 215 7.00 -11.92 8.38
C THR A 215 6.02 -12.95 7.84
N VAL A 216 5.22 -12.57 6.85
CA VAL A 216 4.30 -13.49 6.16
C VAL A 216 4.66 -13.49 4.69
N LYS A 217 5.07 -14.64 4.17
CA LYS A 217 5.39 -14.86 2.78
C LYS A 217 4.21 -15.53 2.08
N ILE A 218 3.86 -15.07 0.89
CA ILE A 218 2.86 -15.68 0.03
C ILE A 218 3.55 -16.11 -1.26
N VAL A 219 3.26 -17.32 -1.73
CA VAL A 219 3.50 -17.70 -3.12
C VAL A 219 2.13 -17.77 -3.78
N PHE A 220 1.85 -16.81 -4.65
CA PHE A 220 0.53 -16.69 -5.27
C PHE A 220 0.25 -17.86 -6.22
N PRO A 221 -0.96 -18.46 -6.17
CA PRO A 221 -1.21 -19.78 -6.75
C PRO A 221 -1.32 -19.81 -8.29
N VAL A 222 -1.41 -18.65 -8.95
CA VAL A 222 -1.53 -18.56 -10.42
C VAL A 222 -0.30 -17.93 -11.02
N SER A 223 0.10 -16.76 -10.55
CA SER A 223 1.31 -16.07 -11.05
C SER A 223 2.60 -16.73 -10.57
N GLN A 224 2.56 -17.53 -9.49
CA GLN A 224 3.73 -18.03 -8.77
C GLN A 224 4.62 -16.90 -8.22
N GLN A 225 4.13 -15.66 -8.19
CA GLN A 225 4.83 -14.53 -7.62
C GLN A 225 4.95 -14.71 -6.12
N THR A 226 6.13 -14.40 -5.60
CA THR A 226 6.35 -14.31 -4.17
C THR A 226 6.13 -12.88 -3.71
N ILE A 227 5.39 -12.69 -2.63
CA ILE A 227 5.30 -11.39 -1.95
C ILE A 227 5.49 -11.61 -0.45
N THR A 228 6.25 -10.71 0.16
CA THR A 228 6.55 -10.70 1.58
C THR A 228 5.88 -9.52 2.27
N TYR A 229 5.15 -9.82 3.34
CA TYR A 229 4.49 -8.86 4.21
C TYR A 229 5.24 -8.82 5.54
N GLN A 230 5.75 -7.66 5.91
CA GLN A 230 6.36 -7.43 7.24
C GLN A 230 5.28 -6.84 8.13
N LEU A 231 5.14 -7.35 9.35
CA LEU A 231 4.10 -6.94 10.29
C LEU A 231 4.69 -6.54 11.64
N SER A 232 4.02 -5.58 12.28
CA SER A 232 4.19 -5.25 13.68
C SER A 232 2.89 -5.43 14.46
N LYS A 233 3.01 -5.77 15.74
CA LYS A 233 1.87 -5.91 16.64
C LYS A 233 1.48 -4.57 17.24
N LYS A 234 0.20 -4.22 17.18
CA LYS A 234 -0.38 -3.02 17.83
C LYS A 234 -1.57 -3.47 18.69
N GLY A 235 -1.41 -3.38 20.00
CA GLY A 235 -2.38 -3.95 20.94
C GLY A 235 -2.52 -5.47 20.76
N LYS A 236 -3.72 -5.94 20.43
CA LYS A 236 -3.98 -7.37 20.19
C LYS A 236 -3.87 -7.79 18.72
N GLY A 237 -3.76 -6.85 17.78
CA GLY A 237 -3.75 -7.16 16.36
C GLY A 237 -2.40 -6.95 15.68
N TRP A 238 -2.29 -7.50 14.47
CA TRP A 238 -1.13 -7.38 13.60
C TRP A 238 -1.44 -6.45 12.45
N LEU A 239 -0.52 -5.53 12.16
CA LEU A 239 -0.65 -4.58 11.06
C LEU A 239 0.52 -4.75 10.09
N VAL A 240 0.25 -4.60 8.79
CA VAL A 240 1.27 -4.63 7.75
C VAL A 240 2.06 -3.32 7.78
N ASP A 241 3.38 -3.44 7.90
CA ASP A 241 4.34 -2.34 7.88
C ASP A 241 4.95 -2.11 6.50
N ASN A 242 5.13 -3.18 5.73
CA ASN A 242 5.78 -3.13 4.43
C ASN A 242 5.37 -4.33 3.57
N ILE A 243 5.38 -4.13 2.24
CA ILE A 243 5.06 -5.16 1.23
C ILE A 243 6.17 -5.12 0.19
N THR A 244 6.85 -6.25 -0.04
CA THR A 244 7.93 -6.36 -1.01
C THR A 244 7.77 -7.62 -1.87
N PRO A 245 8.09 -7.56 -3.18
CA PRO A 245 8.17 -8.76 -4.01
C PRO A 245 9.36 -9.66 -3.59
#